data_AF-A0A8H7VFX9-F1
#
_entry.id   AF-A0A8H7VFX9-F1
#
_cell.length_a   1.000
_cell.length_b   1.000
_cell.length_c   1.000
_cell.angle_alpha   90.00
_cell.angle_beta   90.00
_cell.angle_gamma   90.00
#
_symmetry.space_group_name_H-M   'P 1'
#
loop_
_entity.id
_entity.type
_entity.pdbx_description
1 polymer ?
#
loop_
_entity_poly.entity_id
_entity_poly.type
_entity_poly.pdbx_seq_one_letter_code
_entity_poly.pdbx_strand_id
1 'polypeptide(L)'
;MQYKTYFNNLLLEQSSTGPYFLGKEYSAVGVALAPFFFQITSFMKFLTGKEYEVPKELPRLHEFLKGIMNHPAYKETAYLDDEEPVVTKNELGNK
;
A
#
# COMPACT_ATOMS: atom_id res chain seq x y z
N MET A 1 23.57 6.94 7.68
CA MET A 1 22.60 6.95 6.56
C MET A 1 22.41 5.51 6.02
N GLN A 2 22.09 4.53 6.87
CA GLN A 2 22.01 3.11 6.50
C GLN A 2 20.56 2.62 6.25
N TYR A 3 19.57 3.33 6.79
CA TYR A 3 18.17 2.91 6.77
C TYR A 3 17.46 3.13 5.43
N LYS A 4 17.92 4.10 4.62
CA LYS A 4 17.25 4.49 3.36
C LYS A 4 17.16 3.34 2.35
N THR A 5 18.11 2.41 2.37
CA THR A 5 18.21 1.29 1.42
C THR A 5 17.94 -0.07 2.05
N TYR A 6 17.71 -0.12 3.37
CA TYR A 6 17.64 -1.37 4.12
C TYR A 6 16.57 -2.32 3.59
N PHE A 7 15.34 -1.82 3.41
CA PHE A 7 14.25 -2.66 2.93
C PHE A 7 14.43 -3.11 1.48
N ASN A 8 15.03 -2.28 0.62
CA ASN A 8 15.41 -2.69 -0.73
C ASN A 8 16.41 -3.85 -0.71
N ASN A 9 17.40 -3.81 0.19
CA ASN A 9 18.40 -4.88 0.31
C ASN A 9 17.77 -6.17 0.84
N LEU A 10 16.87 -6.09 1.81
CA LEU A 10 16.10 -7.27 2.27
C LEU A 10 15.28 -7.90 1.13
N LEU A 11 14.64 -7.07 0.30
CA LEU A 11 13.90 -7.57 -0.86
C LEU A 11 14.84 -8.26 -1.87
N LEU A 12 16.04 -7.72 -2.09
CA LEU A 12 17.05 -8.31 -2.98
C LEU A 12 17.59 -9.64 -2.44
N GLU A 13 17.82 -9.73 -1.13
CA GLU A 13 18.26 -10.96 -0.44
C GLU A 13 17.21 -12.07 -0.58
N GLN A 14 15.93 -11.72 -0.47
CA GLN A 14 14.85 -12.69 -0.61
C GLN A 14 14.60 -13.10 -2.06
N SER A 15 14.57 -12.13 -2.97
CA SER A 15 14.39 -12.37 -4.40
C SER A 15 14.89 -11.19 -5.21
N SER A 16 15.83 -11.45 -6.13
CA SER A 16 16.46 -10.42 -6.95
C SER A 16 15.48 -9.66 -7.85
N THR A 17 14.33 -10.25 -8.20
CA THR A 17 13.33 -9.65 -9.12
C THR A 17 11.91 -10.06 -8.77
N GLY A 18 10.93 -9.30 -9.24
CA GLY A 18 9.53 -9.69 -9.23
C GLY A 18 8.63 -8.82 -8.34
N PRO A 19 7.31 -8.81 -8.58
CA PRO A 19 6.40 -7.86 -7.97
C PRO A 19 6.17 -8.05 -6.47
N TYR A 20 6.55 -9.18 -5.88
CA TYR A 20 6.22 -9.54 -4.50
C TYR A 20 7.44 -9.96 -3.70
N PHE A 21 7.30 -10.08 -2.38
CA PHE A 21 8.41 -10.43 -1.48
C PHE A 21 9.13 -11.73 -1.90
N LEU A 22 8.39 -12.75 -2.32
CA LEU A 22 8.91 -14.04 -2.81
C LEU A 22 9.14 -14.04 -4.34
N GLY A 23 9.36 -12.86 -4.93
CA GLY A 23 9.50 -12.68 -6.37
C GLY A 23 8.14 -12.67 -7.07
N LYS A 24 7.70 -13.81 -7.60
CA LYS A 24 6.45 -13.92 -8.39
C LYS A 24 5.21 -14.27 -7.57
N GLU A 25 5.38 -14.73 -6.34
CA GLU A 25 4.29 -15.20 -5.50
C GLU A 25 3.85 -14.16 -4.47
N TYR A 26 2.56 -13.88 -4.43
CA TYR A 26 1.97 -13.06 -3.39
C TYR A 26 1.95 -13.85 -2.08
N SER A 27 2.27 -13.19 -0.96
CA SER A 27 2.47 -13.85 0.33
C SER A 27 1.94 -13.01 1.49
N ALA A 28 1.99 -13.57 2.70
CA ALA A 28 1.59 -12.89 3.92
C ALA A 28 2.29 -11.53 4.12
N VAL A 29 3.50 -11.36 3.58
CA VAL A 29 4.21 -10.07 3.63
C VAL A 29 3.46 -8.98 2.85
N GLY A 30 2.92 -9.32 1.67
CA GLY A 30 2.10 -8.39 0.89
C GLY A 30 0.82 -8.02 1.62
N VAL A 31 0.15 -9.02 2.21
CA VAL A 31 -1.07 -8.83 3.02
C VAL A 31 -0.81 -7.93 4.23
N ALA A 32 0.29 -8.16 4.95
CA ALA A 32 0.63 -7.40 6.14
C ALA A 32 1.01 -5.95 5.83
N LEU A 33 1.69 -5.69 4.71
CA LEU A 33 2.20 -4.36 4.38
C LEU A 33 1.24 -3.51 3.53
N ALA A 34 0.33 -4.13 2.78
CA ALA A 34 -0.65 -3.45 1.94
C ALA A 34 -1.42 -2.32 2.67
N PRO A 35 -2.00 -2.52 3.87
CA PRO A 35 -2.75 -1.47 4.56
C PRO A 35 -1.87 -0.26 4.93
N PHE A 36 -0.62 -0.48 5.32
CA PHE A 36 0.30 0.59 5.67
C PHE A 36 0.66 1.44 4.45
N PHE A 37 0.88 0.80 3.29
CA PHE A 37 1.12 1.53 2.06
C PHE A 37 -0.09 2.37 1.68
N PHE A 38 -1.28 1.78 1.72
CA PHE A 38 -2.51 2.51 1.47
C PHE A 38 -2.66 3.74 2.39
N GLN A 39 -2.44 3.58 3.70
CA GLN A 39 -2.53 4.69 4.67
C GLN A 39 -1.51 5.79 4.39
N ILE A 40 -0.25 5.43 4.15
CA ILE A 40 0.81 6.41 3.88
C ILE A 40 0.55 7.15 2.58
N THR A 41 0.20 6.46 1.50
CA THR A 41 -0.06 7.12 0.21
C THR A 41 -1.28 8.03 0.28
N SER A 42 -2.34 7.58 0.96
CA SER A 42 -3.56 8.36 1.17
C SER A 42 -3.31 9.60 2.01
N PHE A 43 -2.57 9.46 3.10
CA PHE A 43 -2.18 10.58 3.96
C PHE A 43 -1.30 11.59 3.22
N MET A 44 -0.33 11.11 2.43
CA MET A 44 0.51 11.98 1.60
C MET A 44 -0.30 12.73 0.54
N LYS A 45 -1.27 12.06 -0.10
CA LYS A 45 -2.20 12.70 -1.04
C LYS A 45 -3.03 13.77 -0.35
N PHE A 46 -3.58 13.48 0.83
CA PHE A 46 -4.34 14.44 1.61
C PHE A 46 -3.52 15.69 1.98
N LEU A 47 -2.27 15.51 2.44
CA LEU A 47 -1.41 16.62 2.85
C LEU A 47 -0.87 17.46 1.68
N THR A 48 -0.54 16.81 0.56
CA THR A 48 0.20 17.45 -0.54
C THR A 48 -0.64 17.72 -1.78
N GLY A 49 -1.84 17.15 -1.87
CA GLY A 49 -2.68 17.15 -3.07
C GLY A 49 -2.12 16.31 -4.22
N LYS A 50 -1.07 15.51 -4.00
CA LYS A 50 -0.37 14.74 -5.04
C LYS A 50 -0.40 13.26 -4.75
N GLU A 51 -0.57 12.45 -5.80
CA GLU A 51 -0.42 11.01 -5.72
C GLU A 51 1.00 10.63 -5.28
N TYR A 52 1.11 9.56 -4.50
CA TYR A 52 2.42 9.05 -4.09
C TYR A 52 3.14 8.43 -5.29
N GLU A 53 4.32 8.97 -5.61
CA GLU A 53 5.19 8.41 -6.62
C GLU A 53 6.16 7.41 -6.00
N VAL A 54 6.12 6.18 -6.52
CA VAL A 54 7.04 5.12 -6.08
C VAL A 54 8.49 5.50 -6.48
N PRO A 55 9.44 5.56 -5.52
CA PRO A 55 10.83 5.94 -5.79
C PRO A 55 11.49 5.00 -6.80
N LYS A 56 12.11 5.57 -7.85
CA LYS A 56 12.74 4.79 -8.95
C LYS A 56 14.18 4.40 -8.65
N GLU A 57 14.81 5.05 -7.67
CA GLU A 57 16.22 4.86 -7.31
C GLU A 57 16.47 3.48 -6.66
N LEU A 58 15.42 2.82 -6.20
CA LEU A 58 15.45 1.51 -5.56
C LEU A 58 14.58 0.54 -6.38
N PRO A 59 15.13 -0.07 -7.46
CA PRO A 59 14.34 -0.78 -8.46
C PRO A 59 13.55 -1.94 -7.87
N ARG A 60 14.14 -2.65 -6.90
CA ARG A 60 13.47 -3.78 -6.26
C ARG A 60 12.31 -3.34 -5.37
N LEU A 61 12.52 -2.28 -4.58
CA LEU A 61 11.46 -1.66 -3.79
C LEU A 61 10.34 -1.12 -4.70
N HIS A 62 10.71 -0.53 -5.83
CA HIS A 62 9.76 -0.01 -6.81
C HIS A 62 8.85 -1.09 -7.38
N GLU A 63 9.44 -2.21 -7.83
CA GLU A 63 8.67 -3.38 -8.29
C GLU A 63 7.74 -3.91 -7.20
N PHE A 64 8.22 -3.99 -5.96
CA PHE A 64 7.45 -4.48 -4.82
C PHE A 64 6.23 -3.60 -4.52
N LEU A 65 6.43 -2.29 -4.37
CA LEU A 65 5.35 -1.35 -4.09
C LEU A 65 4.32 -1.32 -5.21
N LYS A 66 4.77 -1.29 -6.47
CA LYS A 66 3.88 -1.41 -7.63
C LYS A 66 3.13 -2.73 -7.64
N GLY A 67 3.78 -3.83 -7.29
CA GLY A 67 3.16 -5.15 -7.23
C GLY A 67 2.01 -5.18 -6.22
N ILE A 68 2.25 -4.68 -5.01
CA ILE A 68 1.21 -4.58 -3.98
C ILE A 68 0.05 -3.71 -4.46
N MET A 69 0.32 -2.48 -4.91
CA MET A 69 -0.74 -1.53 -5.33
C MET A 69 -1.54 -2.03 -6.54
N ASN A 70 -0.96 -2.91 -7.36
CA ASN A 70 -1.64 -3.48 -8.52
C ASN A 70 -2.32 -4.83 -8.25
N HIS A 71 -2.10 -5.43 -7.07
CA HIS A 71 -2.68 -6.72 -6.73
C HIS A 71 -4.22 -6.61 -6.62
N PRO A 72 -5.00 -7.56 -7.15
CA PRO A 72 -6.47 -7.52 -7.08
C PRO A 72 -6.99 -7.31 -5.65
N ALA A 73 -6.50 -8.10 -4.68
CA ALA A 73 -6.89 -7.96 -3.28
C ALA A 73 -6.60 -6.58 -2.68
N TYR A 74 -5.54 -5.89 -3.12
CA TYR A 74 -5.28 -4.51 -2.69
C TYR A 74 -6.36 -3.59 -3.26
N LYS A 75 -6.63 -3.66 -4.56
CA LYS A 75 -7.62 -2.80 -5.22
C LYS A 75 -9.04 -3.03 -4.69
N GLU A 76 -9.38 -4.26 -4.35
CA GLU A 76 -10.68 -4.64 -3.79
C GLU A 76 -10.87 -4.24 -2.33
N THR A 77 -9.81 -3.82 -1.63
CA THR A 77 -9.89 -3.49 -0.19
C THR A 77 -9.37 -2.09 0.16
N ALA A 78 -8.64 -1.46 -0.77
CA ALA A 78 -8.16 -0.09 -0.68
C ALA A 78 -9.30 0.89 -0.95
N TYR A 79 -10.25 0.97 -0.01
CA TYR A 79 -11.31 1.97 -0.02
C TYR A 79 -10.90 3.14 0.87
N LEU A 80 -10.68 4.31 0.26
CA LEU A 80 -11.01 5.56 0.92
C LEU A 80 -12.42 5.83 0.41
N ASP A 81 -13.42 5.80 1.29
CA ASP A 81 -14.73 6.29 0.89
C ASP A 81 -14.56 7.75 0.42
N ASP A 82 -14.70 7.98 -0.89
CA ASP A 82 -15.20 9.24 -1.41
C ASP A 82 -16.72 9.34 -1.16
N GLU A 83 -17.34 8.28 -0.62
CA GLU A 83 -18.69 8.35 -0.09
C GLU A 83 -18.67 9.08 1.25
N GLU A 84 -19.40 10.20 1.35
CA GLU A 84 -19.74 10.78 2.64
C GLU A 84 -20.18 9.66 3.58
N PRO A 85 -19.78 9.69 4.88
CA PRO A 85 -20.26 8.71 5.82
C PRO A 85 -21.78 8.67 5.70
N VAL A 86 -22.31 7.54 5.23
CA VAL A 86 -23.75 7.32 5.25
C VAL A 86 -24.09 7.33 6.73
N VAL A 87 -24.52 8.49 7.22
CA VAL A 87 -25.23 8.60 8.48
C VAL A 87 -26.47 7.76 8.23
N THR A 88 -26.39 6.47 8.57
CA THR A 88 -27.56 5.66 8.80
C THR A 88 -28.28 6.38 9.93
N LYS A 89 -29.23 7.23 9.55
CA LYS A 89 -30.41 7.44 10.39
C LYS A 89 -30.89 6.05 10.77
N ASN A 90 -31.51 5.96 11.95
CA ASN A 90 -31.91 4.74 12.68
C ASN A 90 -30.72 4.29 13.57
N GLU A 91 -30.70 4.43 14.89
CA GLU A 91 -31.72 4.00 15.86
C GLU A 91 -31.66 4.77 17.21
N LEU A 92 -31.96 6.06 17.23
CA LEU A 92 -32.48 6.70 18.45
C LEU A 92 -33.87 7.24 18.13
N GLY A 93 -34.82 6.29 18.09
CA GLY A 93 -36.24 6.59 18.21
C GLY A 93 -36.51 7.23 19.56
N ASN A 94 -36.32 8.54 19.65
CA ASN A 94 -36.99 9.37 20.64
C ASN A 94 -38.32 9.82 20.03
N LYS A 95 -39.38 9.11 20.39
CA LYS A 95 -40.70 9.65 20.71
C LYS A 95 -41.52 8.59 21.44
#